data_AF-A0A948NEN3-F1
#
_entry.id   AF-A0A948NEN3-F1
#
_cell.length_a   1.000
_cell.length_b   1.000
_cell.length_c   1.000
_cell.angle_alpha   90.00
_cell.angle_beta   90.00
_cell.angle_gamma   90.00
#
_symmetry.space_group_name_H-M   'P 1'
#
loop_
_entity.id
_entity.type
_entity.pdbx_description
1 polymer ?
#
loop_
_entity_poly.entity_id
_entity_poly.type
_entity_poly.pdbx_seq_one_letter_code
_entity_poly.pdbx_strand_id
1 'polypeptide(L)'
;MLIIASLLLVLCGFVHSILGEKYILIRLFKRDNLPHIFGNDQFTKGTLRFAWHITSLAWFGFAALLVLLPDSKILLVTVSIVFALSGVFSAYYTKGKHLSWLVFWAISALTLASTVNG
;
A
#
# COMPACT_ATOMS: atom_id res chain seq x y z
N MET A 1 5.52 16.34 10.57
CA MET A 1 4.34 15.69 9.94
C MET A 1 4.74 14.64 8.90
N LEU A 2 5.62 14.99 7.95
CA LEU A 2 6.11 14.05 6.93
C LEU A 2 6.81 12.80 7.46
N ILE A 3 7.58 12.91 8.55
CA ILE A 3 8.19 11.74 9.20
C ILE A 3 7.13 10.75 9.70
N ILE A 4 6.02 11.23 10.27
CA ILE A 4 4.92 10.36 10.72
C ILE A 4 4.29 9.68 9.51
N ALA A 5 4.00 10.42 8.44
CA ALA A 5 3.47 9.85 7.20
C ALA A 5 4.41 8.81 6.58
N SER A 6 5.72 9.07 6.59
CA SER A 6 6.76 8.14 6.13
C SER A 6 6.80 6.85 6.97
N LEU A 7 6.76 6.96 8.30
CA LEU A 7 6.70 5.80 9.19
C LEU A 7 5.41 4.98 8.99
N LEU A 8 4.27 5.64 8.78
CA LEU A 8 3.01 4.97 8.46
C LEU A 8 3.10 4.18 7.14
N LEU A 9 3.72 4.75 6.11
CA LEU A 9 3.96 4.07 4.83
C LEU A 9 4.83 2.82 4.99
N VAL A 10 5.92 2.94 5.75
CA VAL A 10 6.80 1.80 6.07
C VAL A 10 6.05 0.73 6.84
N LEU A 11 5.29 1.11 7.87
CA LEU A 11 4.49 0.17 8.64
C LEU A 11 3.42 -0.52 7.77
N CYS A 12 2.73 0.24 6.91
CA CYS A 12 1.77 -0.30 5.94
C CYS A 12 2.44 -1.32 5.03
N GLY A 13 3.62 -1.02 4.48
CA GLY A 13 4.35 -1.94 3.61
C GLY A 13 4.68 -3.26 4.29
N PHE A 14 5.20 -3.20 5.52
CA PHE A 14 5.47 -4.42 6.30
C PHE A 14 4.19 -5.20 6.62
N VAL A 15 3.15 -4.52 7.13
CA VAL A 15 1.88 -5.17 7.50
C VAL A 15 1.24 -5.82 6.28
N HIS A 16 1.14 -5.12 5.15
CA HIS A 16 0.56 -5.65 3.92
C HIS A 16 1.34 -6.85 3.39
N SER A 17 2.66 -6.73 3.29
CA SER A 17 3.53 -7.80 2.78
C SER A 17 3.50 -9.04 3.68
N ILE A 18 3.78 -8.88 4.98
CA ILE A 18 3.97 -10.00 5.92
C ILE A 18 2.62 -10.65 6.27
N LEU A 19 1.63 -9.86 6.69
CA LEU A 19 0.35 -10.43 7.11
C LEU A 19 -0.42 -10.96 5.90
N GLY A 20 -0.31 -10.31 4.75
CA GLY A 20 -0.94 -10.77 3.52
C GLY A 20 -0.35 -12.08 2.98
N GLU A 21 0.98 -12.23 2.95
CA GLU A 21 1.60 -13.51 2.60
C GLU A 21 1.14 -14.61 3.56
N LYS A 22 1.23 -14.36 4.87
CA LYS A 22 0.92 -15.35 5.89
C LYS A 22 -0.56 -15.77 5.91
N TYR A 23 -1.47 -14.81 5.83
CA TYR A 23 -2.89 -15.06 6.09
C TYR A 23 -3.76 -15.13 4.85
N ILE A 24 -3.29 -14.64 3.70
CA ILE A 24 -4.04 -14.67 2.44
C ILE A 24 -3.33 -15.60 1.46
N LEU A 25 -2.12 -15.26 1.01
CA LEU A 25 -1.47 -15.99 -0.09
C LEU A 25 -1.13 -17.43 0.27
N ILE A 26 -0.46 -17.68 1.40
CA ILE A 26 -0.13 -19.06 1.81
C ILE A 26 -1.41 -19.89 1.98
N ARG A 27 -2.49 -19.33 2.52
CA ARG A 27 -3.76 -20.05 2.68
C ARG A 27 -4.46 -20.29 1.34
N LEU A 28 -4.39 -19.33 0.42
CA LEU A 28 -4.91 -19.44 -0.94
C LEU A 28 -4.15 -20.52 -1.73
N PHE A 29 -2.82 -20.58 -1.58
CA PHE A 29 -1.94 -21.50 -2.31
C PHE A 29 -1.99 -22.94 -1.82
N LYS A 30 -2.54 -23.16 -0.61
CA LYS A 30 -2.87 -24.50 -0.09
C LYS A 30 -4.17 -25.07 -0.69
N ARG A 31 -4.87 -24.31 -1.53
CA ARG A 31 -6.05 -24.80 -2.24
C ARG A 31 -5.60 -25.44 -3.56
N ASP A 32 -6.15 -26.61 -3.87
CA ASP A 32 -5.79 -27.38 -5.06
C ASP A 32 -6.57 -26.96 -6.32
N ASN A 33 -7.13 -25.75 -6.33
CA ASN A 33 -8.01 -25.25 -7.39
C ASN A 33 -7.55 -23.93 -8.02
N LEU A 34 -6.25 -23.62 -7.90
CA LEU A 34 -5.69 -22.47 -8.60
C LEU A 34 -5.65 -22.70 -10.12
N PRO A 35 -5.91 -21.66 -10.94
CA PRO A 35 -5.79 -21.75 -12.38
C PRO A 35 -4.38 -22.19 -12.81
N HIS A 36 -4.31 -23.18 -13.69
CA HIS A 36 -3.06 -23.69 -14.26
C HIS A 36 -2.74 -22.90 -15.53
N ILE A 37 -2.05 -21.77 -15.37
CA ILE A 37 -1.58 -20.96 -16.49
C ILE A 37 -0.20 -21.47 -16.88
N PHE A 38 0.00 -21.79 -18.16
CA PHE A 38 1.23 -22.44 -18.67
C PHE A 38 1.47 -23.85 -18.08
N GLY A 39 0.39 -24.61 -17.83
CA GLY A 39 0.47 -26.04 -17.53
C GLY A 39 0.69 -26.40 -16.04
N ASN A 40 0.99 -25.43 -15.17
CA ASN A 40 1.02 -25.63 -13.71
C ASN A 40 0.51 -24.38 -12.97
N ASP A 41 0.42 -24.43 -11.63
CA ASP A 41 -0.01 -23.31 -10.80
C ASP A 41 1.13 -22.40 -10.30
N GLN A 42 2.39 -22.72 -10.62
CA GLN A 42 3.56 -21.98 -10.14
C GLN A 42 3.59 -20.56 -10.70
N PHE A 43 3.27 -20.40 -11.99
CA PHE A 43 3.17 -19.08 -12.62
C PHE A 43 2.12 -18.23 -11.90
N THR A 44 0.92 -18.78 -11.70
CA THR A 44 -0.19 -18.12 -10.99
C THR A 44 0.21 -17.70 -9.57
N LYS A 45 0.85 -18.59 -8.80
CA LYS A 45 1.36 -18.28 -7.45
C LYS A 45 2.41 -17.17 -7.47
N GLY A 46 3.33 -17.22 -8.44
CA GLY A 46 4.38 -16.21 -8.63
C GLY A 46 3.81 -14.84 -8.95
N THR A 47 2.87 -14.75 -9.89
CA THR A 47 2.19 -13.50 -10.24
C THR A 47 1.42 -12.91 -9.06
N LEU A 48 0.72 -13.75 -8.29
CA LEU A 48 -0.03 -13.31 -7.10
C LEU A 48 0.91 -12.75 -6.02
N ARG A 49 2.04 -13.39 -5.75
CA ARG A 49 3.07 -12.85 -4.83
C ARG A 49 3.67 -11.55 -5.34
N PHE A 50 4.00 -11.48 -6.62
CA PHE A 50 4.55 -10.28 -7.23
C PHE A 50 3.60 -9.08 -7.05
N ALA A 51 2.34 -9.23 -7.46
CA ALA A 51 1.32 -8.19 -7.34
C ALA A 51 1.08 -7.77 -5.87
N TRP A 52 1.22 -8.72 -4.95
CA TRP A 52 1.08 -8.45 -3.52
C TRP A 52 2.26 -7.64 -2.95
N HIS A 53 3.50 -8.04 -3.25
CA HIS A 53 4.69 -7.42 -2.64
C HIS A 53 5.10 -6.12 -3.34
N ILE A 54 4.84 -5.94 -4.63
CA ILE A 54 5.23 -4.73 -5.37
C ILE A 54 4.58 -3.46 -4.80
N THR A 55 3.35 -3.57 -4.29
CA THR A 55 2.64 -2.47 -3.62
C THR A 55 3.38 -2.01 -2.35
N SER A 56 3.95 -2.95 -1.59
CA SER A 56 4.74 -2.63 -0.40
C SER A 56 6.04 -1.90 -0.76
N LEU A 57 6.69 -2.34 -1.85
CA LEU A 57 7.88 -1.66 -2.36
C LEU A 57 7.57 -0.23 -2.81
N ALA A 58 6.43 -0.02 -3.50
CA ALA A 58 5.98 1.31 -3.88
C ALA A 58 5.77 2.23 -2.67
N TRP A 59 5.16 1.72 -1.59
CA TRP A 59 4.98 2.49 -0.35
C TRP A 59 6.30 2.83 0.34
N PHE A 60 7.30 1.93 0.32
CA PHE A 60 8.65 2.27 0.79
C PHE A 60 9.30 3.37 -0.06
N GLY A 61 9.10 3.34 -1.37
CA GLY A 61 9.52 4.41 -2.28
C GLY A 61 8.89 5.76 -1.90
N PHE A 62 7.57 5.80 -1.70
CA PHE A 62 6.89 7.02 -1.23
C PHE A 62 7.41 7.48 0.15
N ALA A 63 7.68 6.56 1.07
CA ALA A 63 8.22 6.89 2.38
C ALA A 63 9.60 7.57 2.27
N ALA A 64 10.49 7.05 1.43
CA ALA A 64 11.79 7.65 1.15
C ALA A 64 11.64 9.02 0.49
N LEU A 65 10.76 9.15 -0.50
CA LEU A 65 10.48 10.41 -1.18
C LEU A 65 10.01 11.52 -0.23
N LEU A 66 9.16 11.20 0.76
CA LEU A 66 8.72 12.17 1.78
C LEU A 66 9.86 12.68 2.67
N VAL A 67 10.94 11.91 2.83
CA VAL A 67 12.11 12.29 3.64
C VAL A 67 13.15 13.02 2.79
N LEU A 68 13.37 12.56 1.56
CA LEU A 68 14.40 13.10 0.68
C LEU A 68 13.99 14.41 0.00
N LEU A 69 12.69 14.61 -0.24
CA LEU A 69 12.16 15.77 -0.96
C LEU A 69 11.02 16.44 -0.17
N PRO A 70 11.26 16.88 1.08
CA PRO A 70 10.21 17.34 1.98
C PRO A 70 9.55 18.65 1.52
N ASP A 71 10.27 19.50 0.77
CA ASP A 71 9.78 20.82 0.33
C ASP A 71 9.06 20.80 -1.02
N SER A 72 9.02 19.64 -1.70
CA SER A 72 8.41 19.52 -3.02
C SER A 72 6.89 19.50 -2.93
N LYS A 73 6.25 20.66 -3.10
CA LYS A 73 4.78 20.80 -3.04
C LYS A 73 4.05 19.88 -4.03
N ILE A 74 4.58 19.74 -5.25
CA ILE A 74 4.01 18.86 -6.28
C ILE A 74 4.04 17.40 -5.80
N LEU A 75 5.13 16.96 -5.19
CA LEU A 75 5.26 15.61 -4.65
C LEU A 75 4.27 15.38 -3.51
N LEU A 76 4.21 16.30 -2.56
CA LEU A 76 3.31 16.19 -1.41
C LEU A 76 1.83 16.16 -1.81
N VAL A 77 1.41 17.02 -2.76
CA VAL A 77 0.04 16.99 -3.32
C VAL A 77 -0.21 15.69 -4.06
N THR A 78 0.76 15.20 -4.83
CA THR A 78 0.64 13.92 -5.56
C THR A 78 0.44 12.76 -4.58
N VAL A 79 1.27 12.67 -3.53
CA VAL A 79 1.12 11.65 -2.48
C VAL A 79 -0.23 11.79 -1.80
N SER A 80 -0.65 13.02 -1.48
CA SER A 80 -1.94 13.25 -0.84
C SER A 80 -3.12 12.72 -1.68
N ILE A 81 -3.14 13.00 -2.99
CA ILE A 81 -4.20 12.54 -3.90
C ILE A 81 -4.18 11.02 -4.04
N VAL A 82 -3.00 10.43 -4.28
CA VAL A 82 -2.84 8.97 -4.43
C VAL A 82 -3.35 8.24 -3.19
N PHE A 83 -3.01 8.70 -1.99
CA PHE A 83 -3.45 8.07 -0.75
C PHE A 83 -4.91 8.40 -0.38
N ALA A 84 -5.45 9.55 -0.78
CA ALA A 84 -6.88 9.83 -0.67
C ALA A 84 -7.70 8.82 -1.47
N LEU A 85 -7.34 8.63 -2.75
CA LEU A 85 -7.99 7.67 -3.65
C LEU A 85 -7.78 6.22 -3.19
N SER A 86 -6.58 5.89 -2.70
CA SER A 86 -6.32 4.56 -2.12
C SER A 86 -7.21 4.30 -0.90
N GLY A 87 -7.45 5.30 -0.06
CA GLY A 87 -8.40 5.23 1.04
C GLY A 87 -9.84 5.01 0.57
N VAL A 88 -10.28 5.74 -0.46
CA VAL A 88 -11.61 5.54 -1.08
C VAL A 88 -11.76 4.12 -1.62
N PHE A 89 -10.79 3.61 -2.39
CA PHE A 89 -10.85 2.25 -2.92
C PHE A 89 -10.84 1.21 -1.81
N SER A 90 -9.99 1.37 -0.79
CA SER A 90 -9.96 0.46 0.34
C SER A 90 -11.31 0.44 1.07
N ALA A 91 -11.89 1.60 1.39
CA ALA A 91 -13.19 1.68 2.05
C ALA A 91 -14.30 1.08 1.19
N TYR A 92 -14.33 1.39 -0.11
CA TYR A 92 -15.36 0.93 -1.04
C TYR A 92 -15.32 -0.59 -1.24
N TYR A 93 -14.19 -1.15 -1.67
CA TYR A 93 -14.08 -2.58 -1.99
C TYR A 93 -14.17 -3.49 -0.75
N THR A 94 -13.79 -2.97 0.42
CA THR A 94 -13.87 -3.74 1.68
C THR A 94 -15.13 -3.44 2.50
N LYS A 95 -16.01 -2.57 1.99
CA LYS A 95 -17.22 -2.09 2.70
C LYS A 95 -16.89 -1.54 4.09
N GLY A 96 -15.78 -0.81 4.18
CA GLY A 96 -15.25 -0.22 5.42
C GLY A 96 -14.65 -1.20 6.43
N LYS A 97 -14.68 -2.51 6.16
CA LYS A 97 -14.25 -3.53 7.13
C LYS A 97 -12.73 -3.63 7.26
N HIS A 98 -11.97 -3.20 6.26
CA HIS A 98 -10.52 -3.21 6.29
C HIS A 98 -9.98 -1.83 6.69
N LEU A 99 -9.41 -1.71 7.89
CA LEU A 99 -9.04 -0.41 8.47
C LEU A 99 -7.92 0.36 7.74
N SER A 100 -7.34 -0.18 6.65
CA SER A 100 -6.30 0.56 5.92
C SER A 100 -6.79 1.88 5.32
N TRP A 101 -8.09 2.05 5.06
CA TRP A 101 -8.62 3.32 4.56
C TRP A 101 -8.35 4.48 5.52
N LEU A 102 -8.43 4.25 6.84
CA LEU A 102 -8.09 5.25 7.86
C LEU A 102 -6.61 5.65 7.77
N VAL A 103 -5.73 4.67 7.62
CA VAL A 103 -4.29 4.92 7.55
C VAL A 103 -3.92 5.67 6.27
N PHE A 104 -4.53 5.32 5.14
CA PHE A 104 -4.32 6.03 3.87
C PHE A 104 -4.83 7.47 3.94
N TRP A 105 -6.01 7.72 4.53
CA TRP A 105 -6.48 9.09 4.74
C TRP A 105 -5.63 9.87 5.73
N ALA A 106 -5.08 9.24 6.77
CA ALA A 106 -4.13 9.88 7.66
C ALA A 106 -2.85 10.32 6.90
N ILE A 107 -2.29 9.47 6.04
CA ILE A 107 -1.14 9.82 5.20
C ILE A 107 -1.49 10.98 4.27
N SER A 108 -2.68 10.93 3.65
CA SER A 108 -3.17 11.98 2.75
C SER A 108 -3.34 13.34 3.46
N ALA A 109 -3.94 13.35 4.65
CA ALA A 109 -4.12 14.55 5.45
C ALA A 109 -2.78 15.12 5.95
N LEU A 110 -1.85 14.27 6.41
CA LEU A 110 -0.53 14.70 6.90
C LEU A 110 0.31 15.33 5.79
N THR A 111 0.27 14.76 4.58
CA THR A 111 1.01 15.28 3.43
C THR A 111 0.37 16.54 2.87
N LEU A 112 -0.96 16.64 2.82
CA LEU A 112 -1.67 17.86 2.43
C LEU A 112 -1.44 19.00 3.43
N ALA A 113 -1.54 18.74 4.73
CA ALA A 113 -1.29 19.78 5.71
C ALA A 113 0.16 20.29 5.69
N SER A 114 1.10 19.45 5.24
CA SER A 114 2.51 19.86 5.07
C SER A 114 2.72 20.77 3.85
N THR A 115 1.83 20.78 2.84
CA THR A 115 1.94 21.70 1.68
C THR A 115 1.46 23.11 2.01
N VAL A 116 0.55 23.24 2.98
CA VAL A 116 -0.05 24.52 3.39
C VAL A 116 0.82 25.24 4.41
N ASN A 117 1.53 24.49 5.26
CA ASN A 117 2.34 25.05 6.35
C ASN A 117 3.84 25.23 6.01
N GLY A 118 4.27 24.84 4.81
CA GLY A 118 5.64 25.01 4.29
C GLY A 118 5.66 25.86 3.04
#